data_AF-A0A410RRS1-F1
#
_entry.id   AF-A0A410RRS1-F1
#
_cell.length_a   1.000
_cell.length_b   1.000
_cell.length_c   1.000
_cell.angle_alpha   90.00
_cell.angle_beta   90.00
_cell.angle_gamma   90.00
#
_symmetry.space_group_name_H-M   'P 1'
#
loop_
_entity.id
_entity.type
_entity.pdbx_description
1 polymer ?
#
loop_
_entity_poly.entity_id
_entity_poly.type
_entity_poly.pdbx_seq_one_letter_code
_entity_poly.pdbx_strand_id
1 'polypeptide(L)'
;MGVFLYTAPVFSALGLHWLVPSERLRRTQWLGIGVAFAGIALAFGGGWLRGGLSPSVLRGDAMGLLAGLAWGATTVVIRTSSLSEAPPTQTLLYQLVGGVALLLPVALLTGQAGPITMTPVAWASLFFQCVIVCFATYLVWFWLLRHYLASNLSVFSFMTPLFGISAGILVLNEQADLSFAVGAVLVLTGILIVSGAGLLRSASALQQRKATEREQVAKARATSGKEPFDMEKLHALYNVTWDIHDAPLTPDIIEDYERRYYLESPQVKTLSQFAEHLTYSSSEQAWGSTSASPQARRSGPTPSAVT
;
A
#
# COMPACT_ATOMS: atom_id res chain seq x y z
N MET A 1 -25.95 11.85 -8.25
CA MET A 1 -25.52 11.69 -6.84
C MET A 1 -24.23 10.87 -6.68
N GLY A 2 -24.24 9.53 -6.68
CA GLY A 2 -23.08 8.72 -6.26
C GLY A 2 -21.74 8.97 -7.01
N VAL A 3 -21.81 9.26 -8.32
CA VAL A 3 -20.62 9.57 -9.15
C VAL A 3 -19.87 10.81 -8.67
N PHE A 4 -20.58 11.84 -8.20
CA PHE A 4 -19.95 13.10 -7.79
C PHE A 4 -19.09 12.95 -6.54
N LEU A 5 -19.39 12.00 -5.65
CA LEU A 5 -18.52 11.68 -4.52
C LEU A 5 -17.13 11.20 -4.98
N TYR A 6 -17.08 10.47 -6.09
CA TYR A 6 -15.84 10.02 -6.72
C TYR A 6 -15.09 11.13 -7.46
N THR A 7 -15.50 12.40 -7.35
CA THR A 7 -14.61 13.52 -7.69
C THR A 7 -13.53 13.74 -6.62
N ALA A 8 -13.66 13.13 -5.43
CA ALA A 8 -12.69 13.28 -4.34
C ALA A 8 -11.23 12.97 -4.73
N PRO A 9 -10.90 11.86 -5.43
CA PRO A 9 -9.55 11.62 -5.91
C PRO A 9 -9.02 12.72 -6.83
N VAL A 10 -9.89 13.31 -7.65
CA VAL A 10 -9.53 14.43 -8.54
C VAL A 10 -9.18 15.67 -7.71
N PHE A 11 -9.99 16.01 -6.71
CA PHE A 11 -9.72 17.13 -5.81
C PHE A 11 -8.47 16.90 -4.94
N SER A 12 -8.25 15.69 -4.43
CA SER A 12 -7.01 15.31 -3.74
C SER A 12 -5.80 15.52 -4.64
N ALA A 13 -5.85 14.99 -5.87
CA ALA A 13 -4.78 15.12 -6.85
C ALA A 13 -4.49 16.59 -7.20
N LEU A 14 -5.52 17.41 -7.40
CA LEU A 14 -5.37 18.85 -7.67
C LEU A 14 -4.71 19.58 -6.49
N GLY A 15 -5.22 19.38 -5.28
CA GLY A 15 -4.69 20.03 -4.08
C GLY A 15 -3.23 19.65 -3.82
N LEU A 16 -2.90 18.37 -3.92
CA LEU A 16 -1.53 17.87 -3.71
C LEU A 16 -0.57 18.30 -4.82
N HIS A 17 -1.02 18.34 -6.07
CA HIS A 17 -0.19 18.80 -7.19
C HIS A 17 0.30 20.24 -6.99
N TRP A 18 -0.53 21.11 -6.40
CA TRP A 18 -0.14 22.49 -6.12
C TRP A 18 0.65 22.65 -4.82
N LEU A 19 0.23 21.97 -3.74
CA LEU A 19 0.77 22.19 -2.40
C LEU A 19 2.00 21.35 -2.08
N VAL A 20 2.20 20.19 -2.74
CA VAL A 20 3.27 19.24 -2.41
C VAL A 20 4.10 18.93 -3.67
N PRO A 21 5.28 19.56 -3.85
CA PRO A 21 6.09 19.38 -5.05
C PRO A 21 6.47 17.93 -5.37
N SER A 22 6.67 17.09 -4.35
CA SER A 22 6.97 15.67 -4.51
C SER A 22 5.78 14.83 -4.99
N GLU A 23 4.55 15.34 -4.88
CA GLU A 23 3.32 14.68 -5.35
C GLU A 23 2.83 15.22 -6.70
N ARG A 24 3.62 16.06 -7.37
CA ARG A 24 3.26 16.61 -8.68
C ARG A 24 3.08 15.51 -9.73
N LEU A 25 1.83 15.32 -10.12
CA LEU A 25 1.44 14.41 -11.19
C LEU A 25 1.97 14.82 -12.57
N ARG A 26 2.41 13.82 -13.32
CA ARG A 26 2.77 13.92 -14.75
C ARG A 26 1.51 14.02 -15.61
N ARG A 27 1.67 14.53 -16.84
CA ARG A 27 0.57 14.58 -17.84
C ARG A 27 -0.08 13.21 -18.08
N THR A 28 0.71 12.14 -18.11
CA THR A 28 0.19 10.77 -18.27
C THR A 28 -0.67 10.34 -17.09
N GLN A 29 -0.31 10.72 -15.86
CA GLN A 29 -1.11 10.41 -14.67
C GLN A 29 -2.43 11.20 -14.66
N TRP A 30 -2.42 12.45 -15.11
CA TRP A 30 -3.66 13.21 -15.33
C TRP A 30 -4.58 12.55 -16.37
N LEU A 31 -4.02 12.05 -17.47
CA LEU A 31 -4.79 11.27 -18.45
C LEU A 31 -5.38 10.01 -17.81
N GLY A 32 -4.60 9.27 -17.01
CA GLY A 32 -5.10 8.08 -16.31
C GLY A 32 -6.23 8.39 -15.32
N ILE A 33 -6.13 9.49 -14.56
CA ILE A 33 -7.22 9.97 -13.69
C ILE A 33 -8.47 10.29 -14.52
N GLY A 34 -8.30 11.01 -15.63
CA GLY A 34 -9.40 11.34 -16.54
C GLY A 34 -10.09 10.11 -17.12
N VAL A 35 -9.31 9.13 -17.59
CA VAL A 35 -9.81 7.84 -18.10
C VAL A 35 -10.55 7.07 -17.01
N ALA A 36 -10.01 7.02 -15.79
CA ALA A 36 -10.67 6.32 -14.68
C ALA A 36 -11.99 6.99 -14.28
N PHE A 37 -11.99 8.32 -14.16
CA PHE A 37 -13.19 9.08 -13.83
C PHE A 37 -14.27 8.95 -14.93
N ALA A 38 -13.87 8.98 -16.20
CA ALA A 38 -14.77 8.72 -17.33
C ALA A 38 -15.38 7.31 -17.25
N GLY A 39 -14.60 6.31 -16.83
CA GLY A 39 -15.10 4.96 -16.56
C GLY A 39 -16.18 4.91 -15.47
N ILE A 40 -16.00 5.64 -14.37
CA ILE A 40 -17.04 5.78 -13.33
C ILE A 40 -18.27 6.49 -13.88
N ALA A 41 -18.09 7.60 -14.60
CA ALA A 41 -19.20 8.32 -15.21
C ALA A 41 -19.97 7.42 -16.18
N LEU A 42 -19.31 6.56 -16.95
CA LEU A 42 -19.96 5.60 -17.85
C LEU A 42 -20.69 4.48 -17.09
N ALA A 43 -20.04 3.88 -16.09
CA ALA A 43 -20.59 2.77 -15.33
C ALA A 43 -21.84 3.16 -14.52
N PHE A 44 -21.95 4.43 -14.10
CA PHE A 44 -23.00 4.89 -13.19
C PHE A 44 -23.85 6.04 -13.76
N GLY A 45 -23.51 6.57 -14.93
CA GLY A 45 -24.18 7.73 -15.55
C GLY A 45 -25.42 7.38 -16.37
N GLY A 46 -25.73 6.10 -16.59
CA GLY A 46 -26.90 5.68 -17.37
C GLY A 46 -28.24 6.23 -16.87
N GLY A 47 -28.35 6.54 -15.57
CA GLY A 47 -29.52 7.18 -14.97
C GLY A 47 -29.66 8.68 -15.26
N TRP A 48 -28.57 9.38 -15.60
CA TRP A 48 -28.57 10.85 -15.82
C TRP A 48 -29.35 11.24 -17.08
N LEU A 49 -29.23 10.45 -18.14
CA LEU A 49 -29.95 10.66 -19.39
C LEU A 49 -31.46 10.47 -19.25
N ARG A 50 -31.91 9.75 -18.21
CA ARG A 50 -33.33 9.40 -17.99
C ARG A 50 -34.02 10.31 -16.97
N GLY A 51 -33.28 11.00 -16.09
CA GLY A 51 -33.81 11.67 -14.89
C GLY A 51 -34.31 13.11 -15.07
N GLY A 52 -34.03 13.77 -16.19
CA GLY A 52 -34.35 15.19 -16.39
C GLY A 52 -33.57 16.16 -15.48
N LEU A 53 -33.58 17.45 -15.81
CA LEU A 53 -32.88 18.50 -15.07
C LEU A 53 -33.83 19.23 -14.12
N SER A 54 -34.17 18.60 -13.00
CA SER A 54 -34.97 19.25 -11.94
C SER A 54 -34.09 20.05 -10.98
N PRO A 55 -34.53 21.21 -10.45
CA PRO A 55 -33.79 21.97 -9.43
C PRO A 55 -33.44 21.18 -8.16
N SER A 56 -34.21 20.15 -7.81
CA SER A 56 -33.89 19.26 -6.69
C SER A 56 -32.73 18.31 -7.01
N VAL A 57 -32.67 17.81 -8.25
CA VAL A 57 -31.57 16.97 -8.75
C VAL A 57 -30.28 17.79 -8.79
N LEU A 58 -30.31 19.00 -9.36
CA LEU A 58 -29.11 19.85 -9.41
C LEU A 58 -28.58 20.19 -8.01
N ARG A 59 -29.46 20.47 -7.03
CA ARG A 59 -29.04 20.69 -5.64
C ARG A 59 -28.38 19.45 -5.05
N GLY A 60 -28.93 18.27 -5.26
CA GLY A 60 -28.32 17.02 -4.81
C GLY A 60 -26.94 16.80 -5.45
N ASP A 61 -26.81 17.03 -6.75
CA ASP A 61 -25.54 16.83 -7.46
C ASP A 61 -24.48 17.84 -6.99
N ALA A 62 -24.87 19.09 -6.73
CA ALA A 62 -24.01 20.08 -6.09
C ALA A 62 -23.55 19.65 -4.70
N MET A 63 -24.44 19.11 -3.86
CA MET A 63 -24.07 18.57 -2.55
C MET A 63 -23.14 17.36 -2.67
N GLY A 64 -23.35 16.49 -3.66
CA GLY A 64 -22.46 15.36 -3.96
C GLY A 64 -21.06 15.82 -4.37
N LEU A 65 -20.96 16.89 -5.16
CA LEU A 65 -19.69 17.49 -5.55
C LEU A 65 -18.97 18.12 -4.36
N LEU A 66 -19.70 18.83 -3.50
CA LEU A 66 -19.16 19.39 -2.25
C LEU A 66 -18.68 18.29 -1.30
N ALA A 67 -19.39 17.15 -1.24
CA ALA A 67 -18.93 15.99 -0.47
C ALA A 67 -17.64 15.40 -1.05
N GLY A 68 -17.53 15.29 -2.38
CA GLY A 68 -16.29 14.91 -3.05
C GLY A 68 -15.14 15.87 -2.74
N LEU A 69 -15.39 17.18 -2.81
CA LEU A 69 -14.42 18.22 -2.46
C LEU A 69 -13.96 18.12 -0.99
N ALA A 70 -14.89 17.98 -0.05
CA ALA A 70 -14.59 17.85 1.38
C ALA A 70 -13.77 16.58 1.68
N TRP A 71 -14.11 15.47 1.02
CA TRP A 71 -13.34 14.23 1.17
C TRP A 71 -11.93 14.35 0.57
N GLY A 72 -11.82 14.96 -0.61
CA GLY A 72 -10.52 15.25 -1.22
C GLY A 72 -9.66 16.17 -0.34
N ALA A 73 -10.25 17.25 0.18
CA ALA A 73 -9.62 18.17 1.10
C ALA A 73 -9.10 17.48 2.37
N THR A 74 -9.79 16.46 2.88
CA THR A 74 -9.32 15.66 4.02
C THR A 74 -7.96 15.03 3.73
N THR A 75 -7.79 14.45 2.54
CA THR A 75 -6.51 13.85 2.13
C THR A 75 -5.41 14.90 2.02
N VAL A 76 -5.73 16.06 1.44
CA VAL A 76 -4.79 17.19 1.32
C VAL A 76 -4.34 17.66 2.71
N VAL A 77 -5.28 17.94 3.61
CA VAL A 77 -4.98 18.42 4.98
C VAL A 77 -4.12 17.43 5.75
N ILE A 78 -4.41 16.13 5.67
CA ILE A 78 -3.60 15.10 6.32
C ILE A 78 -2.16 15.14 5.80
N ARG A 79 -1.99 15.27 4.48
CA ARG A 79 -0.66 15.24 3.84
C ARG A 79 0.12 16.55 3.97
N THR A 80 -0.53 17.69 4.14
CA THR A 80 0.12 19.01 4.19
C THR A 80 0.27 19.56 5.61
N SER A 81 -0.16 18.83 6.64
CA SER A 81 -0.06 19.25 8.05
C SER A 81 0.83 18.29 8.84
N SER A 82 1.03 18.58 10.13
CA SER A 82 1.75 17.68 11.06
C SER A 82 1.13 16.28 11.18
N LEU A 83 -0.09 16.09 10.70
CA LEU A 83 -0.75 14.78 10.63
C LEU A 83 -0.05 13.81 9.67
N SER A 84 0.79 14.28 8.74
CA SER A 84 1.55 13.40 7.83
C SER A 84 2.56 12.53 8.59
N GLU A 85 3.03 13.00 9.75
CA GLU A 85 4.00 12.32 10.60
C GLU A 85 3.37 11.69 11.85
N ALA A 86 2.11 12.01 12.13
CA ALA A 86 1.39 11.46 13.27
C ALA A 86 1.12 9.96 13.09
N PRO A 87 1.06 9.18 14.17
CA PRO A 87 0.60 7.80 14.13
C PRO A 87 -0.81 7.70 13.50
N PRO A 88 -1.08 6.72 12.62
CA PRO A 88 -2.40 6.50 12.03
C PRO A 88 -3.56 6.44 13.03
N THR A 89 -3.32 5.87 14.21
CA THR A 89 -4.30 5.77 15.30
C THR A 89 -4.69 7.15 15.86
N GLN A 90 -3.75 8.09 15.92
CA GLN A 90 -4.00 9.45 16.40
C GLN A 90 -4.81 10.25 15.38
N THR A 91 -4.49 10.13 14.09
CA THR A 91 -5.27 10.75 13.00
C THR A 91 -6.70 10.22 12.98
N LEU A 92 -6.89 8.90 13.15
CA LEU A 92 -8.22 8.29 13.25
C LEU A 92 -8.99 8.80 14.48
N LEU A 93 -8.34 8.88 15.64
CA LEU A 93 -8.95 9.41 16.86
C LEU A 93 -9.49 10.85 16.64
N TYR A 94 -8.70 11.73 16.03
CA TYR A 94 -9.12 13.09 15.76
C TYR A 94 -10.33 13.16 14.81
N GLN A 95 -10.38 12.32 13.77
CA GLN A 95 -11.55 12.25 12.90
C GLN A 95 -12.80 11.77 13.63
N LEU A 96 -12.67 10.77 14.50
CA LEU A 96 -13.81 10.25 15.28
C LEU A 96 -14.32 11.29 16.29
N VAL A 97 -13.42 11.92 17.05
CA VAL A 97 -13.78 12.96 18.02
C VAL A 97 -14.40 14.17 17.32
N GLY A 98 -13.80 14.64 16.22
CA GLY A 98 -14.35 15.73 15.41
C GLY A 98 -15.71 15.38 14.82
N GLY A 99 -15.87 14.15 14.32
CA GLY A 99 -17.13 13.63 13.82
C GLY A 99 -18.24 13.64 14.88
N VAL A 100 -17.96 13.15 16.10
CA VAL A 100 -18.90 13.19 17.22
C VAL A 100 -19.23 14.64 17.59
N ALA A 101 -18.21 15.49 17.75
CA ALA A 101 -18.39 16.89 18.12
C ALA A 101 -19.22 17.68 17.11
N LEU A 102 -19.16 17.33 15.83
CA LEU A 102 -19.94 17.99 14.77
C LEU A 102 -21.33 17.38 14.58
N LEU A 103 -21.44 16.04 14.51
CA LEU A 103 -22.68 15.35 14.17
C LEU A 103 -23.65 15.23 15.34
N LEU A 104 -23.16 15.12 16.58
CA LEU A 104 -24.03 14.99 17.75
C LEU A 104 -24.88 16.25 17.98
N PRO A 105 -24.32 17.49 17.96
CA PRO A 105 -25.15 18.69 18.04
C PRO A 105 -26.17 18.78 16.90
N VAL A 106 -25.78 18.42 15.67
CA VAL A 106 -26.71 18.43 14.53
C VAL A 106 -27.88 17.47 14.77
N ALA A 107 -27.60 16.25 15.24
CA ALA A 107 -28.65 15.27 15.54
C ALA A 107 -29.60 15.75 16.66
N LEU A 108 -29.07 16.43 17.69
CA LEU A 108 -29.87 16.99 18.77
C LEU A 108 -30.72 18.18 18.30
N LEU A 109 -30.13 19.12 17.56
CA LEU A 109 -30.80 20.34 17.09
C LEU A 109 -31.87 20.04 16.01
N THR A 110 -31.71 18.97 15.26
CA THR A 110 -32.68 18.53 14.24
C THR A 110 -33.72 17.56 14.77
N GLY A 111 -33.65 17.18 16.06
CA GLY A 111 -34.56 16.22 16.67
C GLY A 111 -34.39 14.78 16.16
N GLN A 112 -33.28 14.49 15.48
CA GLN A 112 -32.96 13.15 14.95
C GLN A 112 -32.41 12.20 16.03
N ALA A 113 -32.08 12.71 17.21
CA ALA A 113 -31.71 11.93 18.39
C ALA A 113 -32.92 11.25 19.09
N GLY A 114 -33.83 10.68 18.31
CA GLY A 114 -35.03 10.01 18.80
C GLY A 114 -34.73 8.66 19.49
N PRO A 115 -35.76 7.98 20.04
CA PRO A 115 -35.59 6.69 20.69
C PRO A 115 -35.01 5.65 19.72
N ILE A 116 -33.88 5.06 20.11
CA ILE A 116 -33.12 4.13 19.30
C ILE A 116 -33.51 2.70 19.68
N THR A 117 -34.11 1.95 18.75
CA THR A 117 -34.38 0.51 18.94
C THR A 117 -33.21 -0.32 18.44
N MET A 118 -32.44 -0.88 19.37
CA MET A 118 -31.30 -1.74 19.02
C MET A 118 -31.69 -3.21 18.92
N THR A 119 -31.86 -3.68 17.70
CA THR A 119 -32.02 -5.11 17.39
C THR A 119 -30.66 -5.82 17.35
N PRO A 120 -30.60 -7.16 17.44
CA PRO A 120 -29.35 -7.89 17.27
C PRO A 120 -28.67 -7.62 15.92
N VAL A 121 -29.46 -7.43 14.86
CA VAL A 121 -28.95 -7.05 13.53
C VAL A 121 -28.37 -5.64 13.55
N ALA A 122 -29.00 -4.68 14.24
CA ALA A 122 -28.46 -3.34 14.37
C ALA A 122 -27.11 -3.35 15.12
N TRP A 123 -26.99 -4.14 16.19
CA TRP A 123 -25.72 -4.33 16.91
C TRP A 123 -24.64 -4.97 16.03
N ALA A 124 -24.98 -6.02 15.29
CA ALA A 124 -24.04 -6.69 14.39
C ALA A 124 -23.56 -5.75 13.26
N SER A 125 -24.49 -5.00 12.66
CA SER A 125 -24.18 -4.00 11.63
C SER A 125 -23.32 -2.87 12.18
N LEU A 126 -23.60 -2.37 13.38
CA LEU A 126 -22.80 -1.34 14.03
C LEU A 126 -21.39 -1.86 14.35
N PHE A 127 -21.28 -3.08 14.88
CA PHE A 127 -19.98 -3.70 15.16
C PHE A 127 -19.16 -3.86 13.89
N PHE A 128 -19.76 -4.40 12.82
CA PHE A 128 -19.11 -4.53 11.52
C PHE A 128 -18.64 -3.17 10.98
N GLN A 129 -19.51 -2.17 11.03
CA GLN A 129 -19.20 -0.81 10.57
C GLN A 129 -18.08 -0.16 11.39
N CYS A 130 -18.07 -0.32 12.71
CA CYS A 130 -17.06 0.29 13.57
C CYS A 130 -15.71 -0.43 13.48
N VAL A 131 -15.68 -1.76 13.58
CA VAL A 131 -14.43 -2.53 13.68
C VAL A 131 -13.81 -2.79 12.32
N ILE A 132 -14.61 -3.27 11.37
CA ILE A 132 -14.10 -3.67 10.06
C ILE A 132 -14.01 -2.44 9.16
N VAL A 133 -15.14 -1.76 8.94
CA VAL A 133 -15.19 -0.67 7.97
C VAL A 133 -14.42 0.55 8.49
N CYS A 134 -14.73 1.07 9.66
CA CYS A 134 -14.10 2.29 10.15
C CYS A 134 -12.68 2.03 10.67
N PHE A 135 -12.49 1.16 11.67
CA PHE A 135 -11.18 1.00 12.30
C PHE A 135 -10.15 0.33 11.40
N ALA A 136 -10.43 -0.89 10.90
CA ALA A 136 -9.43 -1.64 10.14
C ALA A 136 -9.10 -0.97 8.79
N THR A 137 -10.11 -0.58 7.99
CA THR A 137 -9.81 0.01 6.68
C THR A 137 -9.15 1.38 6.77
N TYR A 138 -9.54 2.24 7.73
CA TYR A 138 -8.89 3.55 7.87
C TYR A 138 -7.47 3.43 8.42
N LEU A 139 -7.20 2.47 9.30
CA LEU A 139 -5.84 2.21 9.77
C LEU A 139 -4.93 1.83 8.60
N VAL A 140 -5.40 0.94 7.73
CA VAL A 140 -4.70 0.56 6.50
C VAL A 140 -4.57 1.76 5.57
N TRP A 141 -5.63 2.54 5.37
CA TRP A 141 -5.61 3.73 4.51
C TRP A 141 -4.59 4.78 4.97
N PHE A 142 -4.57 5.11 6.26
CA PHE A 142 -3.61 6.07 6.82
C PHE A 142 -2.18 5.53 6.82
N TRP A 143 -1.99 4.23 7.07
CA TRP A 143 -0.70 3.59 6.87
C TRP A 143 -0.24 3.72 5.42
N LEU A 144 -1.09 3.39 4.45
CA LEU A 144 -0.81 3.54 3.02
C LEU A 144 -0.46 4.99 2.68
N LEU A 145 -1.23 5.97 3.14
CA LEU A 145 -0.98 7.40 2.89
C LEU A 145 0.37 7.87 3.43
N ARG A 146 0.98 7.16 4.38
CA ARG A 146 2.33 7.47 4.87
C ARG A 146 3.43 6.86 4.00
N HIS A 147 3.17 5.69 3.41
CA HIS A 147 4.16 4.93 2.63
C HIS A 147 4.10 5.17 1.12
N TYR A 148 2.96 5.64 0.59
CA TYR A 148 2.75 5.84 -0.84
C TYR A 148 2.26 7.26 -1.13
N LEU A 149 2.46 7.69 -2.39
CA LEU A 149 1.93 8.96 -2.87
C LEU A 149 0.40 8.94 -2.79
N ALA A 150 -0.17 9.90 -2.07
CA ALA A 150 -1.60 10.00 -1.85
C ALA A 150 -2.35 10.18 -3.18
N SER A 151 -1.74 10.89 -4.12
CA SER A 151 -2.27 11.06 -5.47
C SER A 151 -2.47 9.73 -6.21
N ASN A 152 -1.53 8.79 -6.09
CA ASN A 152 -1.66 7.45 -6.71
C ASN A 152 -2.67 6.57 -5.97
N LEU A 153 -2.64 6.59 -4.63
CA LEU A 153 -3.56 5.82 -3.80
C LEU A 153 -5.02 6.22 -4.04
N SER A 154 -5.29 7.52 -4.17
CA SER A 154 -6.65 8.04 -4.32
C SER A 154 -7.38 7.50 -5.56
N VAL A 155 -6.65 7.16 -6.63
CA VAL A 155 -7.24 6.61 -7.86
C VAL A 155 -7.75 5.18 -7.64
N PHE A 156 -7.19 4.42 -6.68
CA PHE A 156 -7.72 3.11 -6.32
C PHE A 156 -9.11 3.17 -5.69
N SER A 157 -9.52 4.32 -5.12
CA SER A 157 -10.88 4.51 -4.61
C SER A 157 -11.95 4.39 -5.70
N PHE A 158 -11.56 4.52 -6.98
CA PHE A 158 -12.46 4.22 -8.12
C PHE A 158 -12.79 2.73 -8.25
N MET A 159 -12.04 1.83 -7.61
CA MET A 159 -12.35 0.40 -7.59
C MET A 159 -13.48 0.06 -6.62
N THR A 160 -13.66 0.83 -5.55
CA THR A 160 -14.72 0.63 -4.54
C THR A 160 -16.12 0.43 -5.15
N PRO A 161 -16.62 1.32 -6.02
CA PRO A 161 -17.95 1.15 -6.61
C PRO A 161 -18.00 -0.03 -7.60
N LEU A 162 -16.88 -0.43 -8.21
CA LEU A 162 -16.82 -1.63 -9.04
C LEU A 162 -16.96 -2.91 -8.21
N PHE A 163 -16.29 -2.98 -7.07
CA PHE A 163 -16.47 -4.09 -6.13
C PHE A 163 -17.89 -4.13 -5.58
N GLY A 164 -18.50 -2.97 -5.31
CA GLY A 164 -19.89 -2.87 -4.88
C GLY A 164 -20.86 -3.50 -5.87
N ILE A 165 -20.81 -3.10 -7.15
CA ILE A 165 -21.67 -3.71 -8.19
C ILE A 165 -21.31 -5.17 -8.41
N SER A 166 -20.02 -5.52 -8.45
CA SER A 166 -19.60 -6.91 -8.65
C SER A 166 -20.12 -7.83 -7.53
N ALA A 167 -20.11 -7.35 -6.28
CA ALA A 167 -20.72 -8.06 -5.17
C ALA A 167 -22.25 -8.14 -5.30
N GLY A 168 -22.92 -7.10 -5.80
CA GLY A 168 -24.36 -7.14 -6.13
C GLY A 168 -24.68 -8.22 -7.17
N ILE A 169 -23.91 -8.28 -8.25
CA ILE A 169 -24.04 -9.32 -9.29
C ILE A 169 -23.81 -10.71 -8.69
N LEU A 170 -22.77 -10.90 -7.87
CA LEU A 170 -22.40 -12.22 -7.35
C LEU A 170 -23.29 -12.72 -6.20
N VAL A 171 -23.68 -11.83 -5.29
CA VAL A 171 -24.40 -12.18 -4.05
C VAL A 171 -25.91 -12.02 -4.22
N LEU A 172 -26.36 -10.97 -4.92
CA LEU A 172 -27.78 -10.69 -5.15
C LEU A 172 -28.27 -11.16 -6.52
N ASN A 173 -27.38 -11.72 -7.35
CA ASN A 173 -27.68 -12.20 -8.71
C ASN A 173 -28.26 -11.09 -9.62
N GLU A 174 -27.76 -9.86 -9.46
CA GLU A 174 -28.13 -8.71 -10.29
C GLU A 174 -27.62 -8.88 -11.74
N GLN A 175 -28.34 -8.30 -12.70
CA GLN A 175 -27.96 -8.38 -14.10
C GLN A 175 -26.75 -7.47 -14.40
N ALA A 176 -25.74 -8.03 -15.06
CA ALA A 176 -24.57 -7.27 -15.49
C ALA A 176 -24.93 -6.30 -16.63
N ASP A 177 -24.73 -5.01 -16.40
CA ASP A 177 -24.90 -3.98 -17.42
C ASP A 177 -23.64 -3.84 -18.29
N LEU A 178 -23.82 -3.66 -19.60
CA LEU A 178 -22.70 -3.47 -20.53
C LEU A 178 -21.95 -2.16 -20.24
N SER A 179 -22.68 -1.10 -19.86
CA SER A 179 -22.07 0.19 -19.48
C SER A 179 -21.16 0.03 -18.27
N PHE A 180 -21.55 -0.81 -17.31
CA PHE A 180 -20.71 -1.18 -16.17
C PHE A 180 -19.45 -1.92 -16.61
N ALA A 181 -19.56 -2.93 -17.48
CA ALA A 181 -18.39 -3.69 -17.95
C ALA A 181 -17.38 -2.80 -18.68
N VAL A 182 -17.84 -1.94 -19.60
CA VAL A 182 -16.96 -0.99 -20.32
C VAL A 182 -16.38 0.05 -19.35
N GLY A 183 -17.20 0.59 -18.44
CA GLY A 183 -16.75 1.54 -17.43
C GLY A 183 -15.69 0.94 -16.50
N ALA A 184 -15.85 -0.33 -16.09
CA ALA A 184 -14.88 -1.05 -15.28
C ALA A 184 -13.53 -1.21 -16.00
N VAL A 185 -13.54 -1.57 -17.29
CA VAL A 185 -12.31 -1.63 -18.11
C VAL A 185 -11.63 -0.27 -18.19
N LEU A 186 -12.37 0.81 -18.38
CA LEU A 186 -11.82 2.17 -18.39
C LEU A 186 -11.21 2.55 -17.04
N VAL A 187 -11.89 2.25 -15.91
CA VAL A 187 -11.35 2.48 -14.56
C VAL A 187 -10.03 1.75 -14.36
N LEU A 188 -9.98 0.46 -14.66
CA LEU A 188 -8.76 -0.34 -14.51
C LEU A 188 -7.64 0.17 -15.41
N THR A 189 -7.95 0.53 -16.66
CA THR A 189 -6.98 1.11 -17.59
C THR A 189 -6.43 2.44 -17.06
N GLY A 190 -7.29 3.32 -16.54
CA GLY A 190 -6.88 4.59 -15.95
C GLY A 190 -5.96 4.40 -14.74
N ILE A 191 -6.28 3.46 -13.84
CA ILE A 191 -5.44 3.11 -12.68
C ILE A 191 -4.06 2.60 -13.14
N LEU A 192 -4.02 1.74 -14.16
CA LEU A 192 -2.78 1.23 -14.74
C LEU A 192 -1.93 2.34 -15.35
N ILE A 193 -2.54 3.32 -16.03
CA ILE A 193 -1.82 4.48 -16.58
C ILE A 193 -1.20 5.33 -15.45
N VAL A 194 -1.94 5.57 -14.36
CA VAL A 194 -1.45 6.35 -13.21
C VAL A 194 -0.28 5.64 -12.52
N SER A 195 -0.40 4.33 -12.34
CA SER A 195 0.55 3.51 -11.56
C SER A 195 1.74 3.01 -12.39
N GLY A 196 1.56 2.82 -13.70
CA GLY A 196 2.51 2.18 -14.60
C GLY A 196 3.85 2.91 -14.71
N ALA A 197 3.84 4.25 -14.65
CA ALA A 197 5.08 5.03 -14.68
C ALA A 197 5.97 4.78 -13.45
N GLY A 198 5.38 4.48 -12.29
CA GLY A 198 6.13 4.11 -11.08
C GLY A 198 6.68 2.69 -11.17
N LEU A 199 5.86 1.73 -11.60
CA LEU A 199 6.24 0.33 -11.79
C LEU A 199 7.41 0.17 -12.77
N LEU A 200 7.35 0.86 -13.92
CA LEU A 200 8.43 0.82 -14.92
C LEU A 200 9.74 1.40 -14.38
N ARG A 201 9.68 2.44 -13.55
CA ARG A 201 10.87 3.02 -12.91
C ARG A 201 11.51 2.04 -11.94
N SER A 202 10.71 1.43 -11.07
CA SER A 202 11.21 0.43 -10.12
C SER A 202 11.83 -0.77 -10.84
N ALA A 203 11.19 -1.25 -11.91
CA ALA A 203 11.75 -2.32 -12.74
C ALA A 203 13.09 -1.91 -13.39
N SER A 204 13.16 -0.72 -13.99
CA SER A 204 14.39 -0.21 -14.60
C SER A 204 15.51 0.04 -13.59
N ALA A 205 15.18 0.49 -12.38
CA ALA A 205 16.15 0.73 -11.31
C ALA A 205 16.73 -0.59 -10.76
N LEU A 206 15.90 -1.63 -10.63
CA LEU A 206 16.36 -2.97 -10.29
C LEU A 206 17.26 -3.55 -11.40
N GLN A 207 16.91 -3.34 -12.67
CA GLN A 207 17.77 -3.74 -13.80
C GLN A 207 19.11 -3.00 -13.78
N GLN A 208 19.13 -1.69 -13.53
CA GLN A 208 20.36 -0.91 -13.40
C GLN A 208 21.21 -1.40 -12.23
N ARG A 209 20.61 -1.65 -11.06
CA ARG A 209 21.32 -2.21 -9.90
C ARG A 209 21.95 -3.56 -10.22
N LYS A 210 21.18 -4.50 -10.79
CA LYS A 210 21.70 -5.80 -11.24
C LYS A 210 22.83 -5.63 -12.25
N ALA A 211 22.71 -4.71 -13.21
CA ALA A 211 23.77 -4.45 -14.20
C ALA A 211 25.05 -3.90 -13.56
N THR A 212 24.93 -2.95 -12.62
CA THR A 212 26.08 -2.42 -11.87
C THR A 212 26.72 -3.49 -10.99
N GLU A 213 25.92 -4.32 -10.32
CA GLU A 213 26.42 -5.45 -9.53
C GLU A 213 27.18 -6.45 -10.41
N ARG A 214 26.63 -6.83 -11.58
CA ARG A 214 27.33 -7.69 -12.55
C ARG A 214 28.66 -7.11 -13.01
N GLU A 215 28.71 -5.81 -13.28
CA GLU A 215 29.95 -5.11 -13.66
C GLU A 215 30.98 -5.13 -12.52
N GLN A 216 30.54 -4.89 -11.28
CA GLN A 216 31.39 -4.96 -10.09
C GLN A 216 31.93 -6.38 -9.86
N VAL A 217 31.07 -7.40 -9.98
CA VAL A 217 31.47 -8.80 -9.90
C VAL A 217 32.47 -9.15 -11.00
N ALA A 218 32.22 -8.76 -12.25
CA ALA A 218 33.14 -9.01 -13.37
C ALA A 218 34.51 -8.35 -13.14
N LYS A 219 34.54 -7.12 -12.64
CA LYS A 219 35.78 -6.42 -12.28
C LYS A 219 36.49 -7.13 -11.13
N ALA A 220 35.78 -7.48 -10.06
CA ALA A 220 36.33 -8.20 -8.93
C ALA A 220 36.87 -9.57 -9.34
N ARG A 221 36.19 -10.29 -10.23
CA ARG A 221 36.66 -11.55 -10.81
C ARG A 221 38.00 -11.40 -11.53
N ALA A 222 38.18 -10.32 -12.28
CA ALA A 222 39.42 -10.04 -13.01
C ALA A 222 40.57 -9.57 -12.09
N THR A 223 40.28 -8.83 -11.02
CA THR A 223 41.34 -8.16 -10.21
C THR A 223 41.63 -8.82 -8.86
N SER A 224 40.73 -9.65 -8.34
CA SER A 224 40.84 -10.17 -6.96
C SER A 224 41.89 -11.26 -6.78
N GLY A 225 42.34 -11.90 -7.87
CA GLY A 225 43.25 -13.05 -7.81
C GLY A 225 42.67 -14.27 -7.09
N LYS A 226 41.35 -14.30 -6.87
CA LYS A 226 40.63 -15.43 -6.30
C LYS A 226 40.51 -16.56 -7.30
N GLU A 227 40.30 -17.76 -6.79
CA GLU A 227 39.84 -18.89 -7.61
C GLU A 227 38.58 -18.50 -8.41
N PRO A 228 38.47 -18.85 -9.71
CA PRO A 228 37.27 -18.60 -10.48
C PRO A 228 36.05 -19.28 -9.84
N PHE A 229 34.97 -18.52 -9.68
CA PHE A 229 33.73 -19.07 -9.15
C PHE A 229 33.16 -20.15 -10.06
N ASP A 230 32.80 -21.28 -9.46
CA ASP A 230 32.21 -22.47 -10.09
C ASP A 230 31.15 -23.05 -9.15
N MET A 231 29.90 -23.11 -9.61
CA MET A 231 28.78 -23.55 -8.80
C MET A 231 28.78 -25.06 -8.54
N GLU A 232 29.22 -25.87 -9.49
CA GLU A 232 29.27 -27.33 -9.31
C GLU A 232 30.29 -27.68 -8.23
N LYS A 233 31.46 -27.02 -8.27
CA LYS A 233 32.49 -27.20 -7.25
C LYS A 233 32.05 -26.68 -5.88
N LEU A 234 31.35 -25.54 -5.81
CA LEU A 234 30.80 -25.04 -4.55
C LEU A 234 29.75 -26.01 -3.97
N HIS A 235 28.86 -26.54 -4.81
CA HIS A 235 27.83 -27.50 -4.38
C HIS A 235 28.43 -28.80 -3.84
N ALA A 236 29.58 -29.24 -4.38
CA ALA A 236 30.30 -30.40 -3.86
C ALA A 236 30.95 -30.15 -2.48
N LEU A 237 31.30 -28.89 -2.17
CA LEU A 237 31.99 -28.49 -0.94
C LEU A 237 31.03 -28.02 0.16
N TYR A 238 29.90 -27.46 -0.22
CA TYR A 238 28.87 -26.93 0.66
C TYR A 238 27.51 -27.40 0.16
N ASN A 239 26.70 -27.94 1.06
CA ASN A 239 25.36 -28.37 0.69
C ASN A 239 24.44 -27.15 0.54
N VAL A 240 24.38 -26.61 -0.67
CA VAL A 240 23.58 -25.43 -1.03
C VAL A 240 22.09 -25.65 -0.80
N THR A 241 21.59 -26.90 -0.78
CA THR A 241 20.15 -27.17 -0.58
C THR A 241 19.65 -26.72 0.79
N TRP A 242 20.53 -26.57 1.78
CA TRP A 242 20.19 -26.03 3.10
C TRP A 242 19.80 -24.56 3.03
N ASP A 243 20.49 -23.77 2.20
CA ASP A 243 20.25 -22.35 2.02
C ASP A 243 19.02 -22.07 1.14
N ILE A 244 18.75 -22.94 0.15
CA ILE A 244 17.68 -22.73 -0.84
C ILE A 244 16.42 -23.56 -0.57
N HIS A 245 16.36 -24.31 0.54
CA HIS A 245 15.22 -25.14 0.94
C HIS A 245 14.69 -26.07 -0.17
N ASP A 246 15.60 -26.83 -0.78
CA ASP A 246 15.33 -27.75 -1.89
C ASP A 246 14.74 -27.10 -3.16
N ALA A 247 14.80 -25.77 -3.28
CA ALA A 247 14.46 -25.07 -4.52
C ALA A 247 15.45 -25.44 -5.66
N PRO A 248 15.02 -25.39 -6.93
CA PRO A 248 15.92 -25.61 -8.05
C PRO A 248 16.99 -24.50 -8.12
N LEU A 249 18.23 -24.86 -8.46
CA LEU A 249 19.29 -23.89 -8.74
C LEU A 249 18.94 -23.09 -10.00
N THR A 250 18.43 -21.88 -9.80
CA THR A 250 18.15 -20.93 -10.88
C THR A 250 19.35 -20.03 -11.16
N PRO A 251 19.45 -19.42 -12.36
CA PRO A 251 20.52 -18.48 -12.67
C PRO A 251 20.64 -17.32 -11.67
N ASP A 252 19.53 -16.81 -11.14
CA ASP A 252 19.53 -15.76 -10.13
C ASP A 252 20.18 -16.21 -8.81
N ILE A 253 19.99 -17.47 -8.41
CA ILE A 253 20.64 -18.04 -7.21
C ILE A 253 22.15 -18.16 -7.43
N ILE A 254 22.57 -18.65 -8.60
CA ILE A 254 24.00 -18.78 -8.93
C ILE A 254 24.67 -17.41 -8.91
N GLU A 255 24.02 -16.41 -9.50
CA GLU A 255 24.50 -15.03 -9.52
C GLU A 255 24.60 -14.43 -8.11
N ASP A 256 23.68 -14.77 -7.20
CA ASP A 256 23.74 -14.34 -5.80
C ASP A 256 24.96 -14.93 -5.06
N TYR A 257 25.24 -16.22 -5.23
CA TYR A 257 26.45 -16.84 -4.65
C TYR A 257 27.74 -16.26 -5.24
N GLU A 258 27.78 -16.02 -6.55
CA GLU A 258 28.92 -15.39 -7.21
C GLU A 258 29.14 -13.97 -6.66
N ARG A 259 28.06 -13.19 -6.47
CA ARG A 259 28.10 -11.87 -5.84
C ARG A 259 28.67 -11.94 -4.43
N ARG A 260 28.14 -12.84 -3.59
CA ARG A 260 28.59 -13.04 -2.20
C ARG A 260 30.08 -13.42 -2.13
N TYR A 261 30.53 -14.27 -3.05
CA TYR A 261 31.93 -14.69 -3.13
C TYR A 261 32.88 -13.53 -3.47
N TYR A 262 32.55 -12.75 -4.50
CA TYR A 262 33.45 -11.70 -4.98
C TYR A 262 33.33 -10.37 -4.21
N LEU A 263 32.13 -9.96 -3.84
CA LEU A 263 31.87 -8.63 -3.26
C LEU A 263 31.73 -8.65 -1.73
N GLU A 264 31.07 -9.67 -1.17
CA GLU A 264 30.73 -9.68 0.27
C GLU A 264 31.76 -10.42 1.12
N SER A 265 32.61 -11.26 0.49
CA SER A 265 33.61 -12.09 1.19
C SER A 265 35.05 -11.74 0.77
N PRO A 266 35.53 -10.50 0.92
CA PRO A 266 36.86 -10.07 0.43
C PRO A 266 38.04 -10.88 1.02
N GLN A 267 37.88 -11.42 2.22
CA GLN A 267 38.86 -12.24 2.94
C GLN A 267 39.08 -13.64 2.35
N VAL A 268 38.11 -14.16 1.60
CA VAL A 268 38.12 -15.53 1.07
C VAL A 268 38.82 -15.56 -0.30
N LYS A 269 39.74 -16.51 -0.51
CA LYS A 269 40.48 -16.65 -1.78
C LYS A 269 40.12 -17.87 -2.62
N THR A 270 39.55 -18.91 -2.03
CA THR A 270 39.20 -20.18 -2.70
C THR A 270 37.75 -20.58 -2.42
N LEU A 271 37.19 -21.46 -3.24
CA LEU A 271 35.82 -21.95 -3.05
C LEU A 271 35.67 -22.80 -1.77
N SER A 272 36.72 -23.51 -1.36
CA SER A 272 36.73 -24.25 -0.08
C SER A 272 36.66 -23.32 1.12
N GLN A 273 37.44 -22.24 1.13
CA GLN A 273 37.36 -21.22 2.18
C GLN A 273 35.99 -20.52 2.18
N PHE A 274 35.36 -20.38 1.01
CA PHE A 274 34.01 -19.81 0.92
C PHE A 274 32.96 -20.75 1.50
N ALA A 275 33.02 -22.04 1.18
CA ALA A 275 32.15 -23.07 1.74
C ALA A 275 32.21 -23.11 3.28
N GLU A 276 33.41 -23.02 3.86
CA GLU A 276 33.59 -22.91 5.32
C GLU A 276 32.95 -21.63 5.87
N HIS A 277 33.14 -20.49 5.18
CA HIS A 277 32.56 -19.21 5.57
C HIS A 277 31.02 -19.25 5.59
N LEU A 278 30.40 -19.86 4.57
CA LEU A 278 28.94 -20.06 4.48
C LEU A 278 28.42 -20.99 5.58
N THR A 279 29.17 -22.05 5.89
CA THR A 279 28.81 -23.00 6.96
C THR A 279 28.84 -22.30 8.33
N TYR A 280 29.84 -21.46 8.57
CA TYR A 280 29.92 -20.69 9.82
C TYR A 280 28.77 -19.67 9.93
N SER A 281 28.47 -18.90 8.88
CA SER A 281 27.41 -17.88 8.93
C SER A 281 26.00 -18.49 9.08
N SER A 282 25.74 -19.61 8.41
CA SER A 282 24.47 -20.33 8.55
C SER A 282 24.31 -20.92 9.96
N SER A 283 25.40 -21.39 10.57
CA SER A 283 25.39 -21.85 11.96
C SER A 283 25.13 -20.72 12.96
N GLU A 284 25.74 -19.54 12.80
CA GLU A 284 25.47 -18.39 13.68
C GLU A 284 24.02 -17.89 13.58
N GLN A 285 23.42 -17.93 12.39
CA GLN A 285 21.99 -17.60 12.22
C GLN A 285 21.08 -18.63 12.88
N ALA A 286 21.42 -19.93 12.78
CA ALA A 286 20.68 -20.99 13.46
C ALA A 286 20.79 -20.87 14.99
N TRP A 287 21.98 -20.61 15.53
CA TRP A 287 22.23 -20.48 16.97
C TRP A 287 21.77 -19.13 17.55
N GLY A 288 21.85 -18.03 16.79
CA GLY A 288 21.35 -16.71 17.19
C GLY A 288 19.82 -16.63 17.26
N SER A 289 19.11 -17.49 16.53
CA SER A 289 17.65 -17.68 16.66
C SER A 289 17.25 -18.55 17.85
N THR A 290 18.17 -19.38 18.38
CA THR A 290 17.96 -20.25 19.55
C THR A 290 18.54 -19.68 20.85
N SER A 291 19.37 -18.62 20.78
CA SER A 291 19.98 -17.98 21.95
C SER A 291 19.20 -16.79 22.51
N ALA A 292 17.91 -16.67 22.24
CA ALA A 292 17.02 -15.91 23.13
C ALA A 292 16.74 -16.75 24.39
N SER A 293 17.79 -17.01 25.19
CA SER A 293 17.66 -17.68 26.48
C SER A 293 17.08 -16.71 27.53
N PRO A 294 16.06 -17.13 28.32
CA PRO A 294 15.34 -16.27 29.26
C PRO A 294 16.10 -16.01 30.58
N GLN A 295 17.42 -15.87 30.56
CA GLN A 295 18.25 -15.74 31.77
C GLN A 295 18.98 -14.39 31.97
N ALA A 296 18.80 -13.40 31.09
CA ALA A 296 19.32 -12.04 31.30
C ALA A 296 18.30 -11.08 31.97
N ARG A 297 17.43 -11.60 32.86
CA ARG A 297 16.62 -10.79 33.80
C ARG A 297 16.67 -11.41 35.19
N ARG A 298 17.82 -11.34 35.87
CA ARG A 298 17.95 -11.39 37.35
C ARG A 298 19.43 -11.36 37.71
N SER A 299 19.95 -10.15 37.96
CA SER A 299 20.99 -9.87 38.98
C SER A 299 21.54 -8.46 38.77
N GLY A 300 20.76 -7.45 39.15
CA GLY A 300 21.35 -6.17 39.56
C GLY A 300 21.52 -6.22 41.08
N PRO A 301 22.74 -6.10 41.64
CA PRO A 301 22.91 -6.06 43.07
C PRO A 301 22.49 -4.67 43.59
N THR A 302 21.53 -4.65 44.51
CA THR A 302 21.35 -3.58 45.49
C THR A 302 22.56 -3.54 46.43
N PRO A 303 23.07 -2.35 46.76
CA PRO A 303 23.57 -2.09 48.11
C PRO A 303 22.77 -0.94 48.75
N SER A 304 22.04 -1.29 49.79
CA SER A 304 21.56 -0.38 50.82
C SER A 304 22.73 0.08 51.70
N ALA A 305 22.79 1.40 51.90
CA ALA A 305 23.28 2.19 53.04
C ALA A 305 24.28 1.59 54.05
N VAL A 306 25.30 2.38 54.42
CA VAL A 306 25.56 2.87 55.80
C VAL A 306 26.73 3.87 55.78
N THR A 307 26.58 4.91 56.61
CA THR A 307 27.40 6.11 56.95
C THR A 307 27.30 7.32 56.03
#